data_AF-A0A6G1SEW8-F1
#
_entry.id   AF-A0A6G1SEW8-F1
#
_cell.length_a   1.000
_cell.length_b   1.000
_cell.length_c   1.000
_cell.angle_alpha   90.00
_cell.angle_beta   90.00
_cell.angle_gamma   90.00
#
_symmetry.space_group_name_H-M   'P 1'
#
loop_
_entity.id
_entity.type
_entity.pdbx_description
1 polymer ?
#
loop_
_entity_poly.entity_id
_entity_poly.type
_entity_poly.pdbx_seq_one_letter_code
_entity_poly.pdbx_strand_id
1 'polypeptide(L)'
;MSTIEDKILDGPRVHYCDADDDDIRTGEDAGLDLDDPDVVATRNDVSSLFVRPDQESSLRNGSASHRMRSQGYSMNTGPKGVIADHRKHSLSKSSSKVDDSDLDEEFKELLNDDSIIKSMAERRIAQLINLPSFGSVFRLATGSELLDAIDKENPNVLIVVHIYARFSRPCAKVDKCLDILANEFKQIKFVTLDASAAGLSDNFKENGVPALLAYRGGNLVKSLVQLEDLLDKDFEAAQLRELLIDNEIIR
;
A
#
# COMPACT_ATOMS: atom_id res chain seq x y z
N MET A 1 15.92 -16.47 4.95
CA MET A 1 14.96 -15.79 4.04
C MET A 1 14.21 -14.82 4.92
N SER A 2 14.32 -13.52 4.68
CA SER A 2 13.64 -12.50 5.49
C SER A 2 12.13 -12.70 5.38
N THR A 3 11.47 -12.73 6.53
CA THR A 3 10.04 -12.94 6.63
C THR A 3 9.31 -11.63 6.33
N ILE A 4 8.00 -11.71 6.13
CA ILE A 4 7.19 -10.52 5.83
C ILE A 4 7.18 -9.53 7.01
N GLU A 5 7.43 -10.03 8.23
CA GLU A 5 7.58 -9.24 9.46
C GLU A 5 8.83 -8.34 9.42
N ASP A 6 9.93 -8.83 8.86
CA ASP A 6 11.18 -8.05 8.73
C ASP A 6 10.98 -6.80 7.84
N LYS A 7 10.07 -6.86 6.87
CA LYS A 7 9.75 -5.72 6.00
C LYS A 7 8.78 -4.72 6.61
N ILE A 8 8.04 -5.13 7.65
CA ILE A 8 7.08 -4.28 8.36
C ILE A 8 7.78 -3.51 9.48
N LEU A 9 8.77 -4.13 10.13
CA LEU A 9 9.51 -3.56 11.27
C LEU A 9 10.66 -2.61 10.87
N ASP A 10 11.21 -2.74 9.65
CA ASP A 10 12.35 -1.95 9.16
C ASP A 10 11.92 -0.74 8.29
N GLY A 11 10.64 -0.37 8.35
CA GLY A 11 10.10 0.82 7.69
C GLY A 11 10.46 2.11 8.44
N PRO A 12 10.69 3.25 7.75
CA PRO A 12 11.04 4.51 8.38
C PRO A 12 9.91 4.98 9.33
N ARG A 13 10.24 5.10 10.62
CA ARG A 13 9.35 5.66 11.65
C ARG A 13 9.14 7.14 11.34
N VAL A 14 7.89 7.55 11.16
CA VAL A 14 7.53 8.97 11.07
C VAL A 14 7.56 9.51 12.50
N HIS A 15 8.63 10.22 12.84
CA HIS A 15 8.66 11.08 14.02
C HIS A 15 7.72 12.26 13.76
N TYR A 16 6.67 12.37 14.57
CA TYR A 16 5.89 13.60 14.60
C TYR A 16 6.70 14.63 15.38
N CYS A 17 6.99 15.76 14.76
CA CYS A 17 7.85 16.80 15.31
C CYS A 17 7.30 17.35 16.63
N ASP A 18 8.22 17.46 17.58
CA ASP A 18 8.19 18.30 18.76
C ASP A 18 7.90 19.77 18.38
N ALA A 19 7.07 20.43 19.19
CA ALA A 19 6.96 21.88 19.23
C ALA A 19 6.88 22.30 20.71
N ASP A 20 8.03 22.76 21.19
CA ASP A 20 8.30 23.88 22.11
C ASP A 20 7.59 23.97 23.47
N ASP A 21 8.44 23.80 24.50
CA ASP A 21 8.62 24.62 25.72
C ASP A 21 7.40 25.33 26.35
N ASP A 22 7.10 24.94 27.61
CA ASP A 22 7.01 25.92 28.70
C ASP A 22 7.23 25.25 30.07
N ASP A 23 8.23 25.77 30.79
CA ASP A 23 8.69 25.42 32.13
C ASP A 23 7.58 25.54 33.21
N ILE A 24 7.34 24.47 33.99
CA ILE A 24 6.94 24.61 35.40
C ILE A 24 7.72 23.65 36.30
N ARG A 25 8.37 24.27 37.29
CA ARG A 25 9.29 23.75 38.29
C ARG A 25 8.65 22.92 39.44
N THR A 26 9.54 22.17 40.11
CA THR A 26 9.71 21.93 41.57
C THR A 26 9.28 20.61 42.23
N GLY A 27 10.25 20.00 42.95
CA GLY A 27 10.13 19.07 44.10
C GLY A 27 10.81 17.71 43.86
N GLU A 28 12.07 17.46 44.26
CA GLU A 28 12.52 16.95 45.59
C GLU A 28 11.75 15.67 46.02
N ASP A 29 12.28 14.53 46.47
CA ASP A 29 13.59 14.03 46.93
C ASP A 29 13.43 12.48 47.17
N ALA A 30 14.55 11.78 47.38
CA ALA A 30 14.75 10.41 47.90
C ALA A 30 14.54 9.24 46.90
N GLY A 31 15.53 8.40 46.55
CA GLY A 31 16.81 8.08 47.20
C GLY A 31 16.68 6.88 48.14
N LEU A 32 16.75 5.65 47.62
CA LEU A 32 17.07 4.42 48.37
C LEU A 32 17.72 3.38 47.43
N ASP A 33 19.05 3.30 47.51
CA ASP A 33 19.82 2.09 47.24
C ASP A 33 19.68 1.11 48.42
N LEU A 34 19.82 -0.21 48.19
CA LEU A 34 20.62 -1.16 48.98
C LEU A 34 20.43 -2.62 48.51
N ASP A 35 21.53 -3.16 47.96
CA ASP A 35 22.12 -4.50 48.07
C ASP A 35 21.40 -5.80 47.61
N ASP A 36 22.00 -6.36 46.54
CA ASP A 36 22.05 -7.77 46.08
C ASP A 36 22.73 -8.68 47.15
N PRO A 37 22.46 -10.02 47.20
CA PRO A 37 23.26 -10.91 46.33
C PRO A 37 22.62 -12.25 45.88
N ASP A 38 23.00 -12.62 44.64
CA ASP A 38 23.41 -13.95 44.12
C ASP A 38 22.34 -15.01 43.72
N VAL A 39 22.05 -15.09 42.41
CA VAL A 39 21.82 -16.38 41.72
C VAL A 39 22.25 -16.34 40.24
N VAL A 40 22.83 -17.45 39.80
CA VAL A 40 23.75 -17.61 38.67
C VAL A 40 23.07 -17.74 37.30
N ALA A 41 23.61 -16.98 36.33
CA ALA A 41 23.79 -17.20 34.89
C ALA A 41 22.64 -17.73 34.00
N THR A 42 22.26 -16.90 33.01
CA THR A 42 22.35 -17.26 31.57
C THR A 42 22.43 -15.98 30.74
N ARG A 43 23.59 -15.72 30.15
CA ARG A 43 23.85 -14.58 29.26
C ARG A 43 23.37 -14.92 27.86
N ASN A 44 22.39 -14.19 27.34
CA ASN A 44 22.22 -14.00 25.89
C ASN A 44 22.45 -12.51 25.61
N ASP A 45 23.67 -12.25 25.17
CA ASP A 45 24.22 -10.95 24.85
C ASP A 45 23.65 -10.49 23.49
N VAL A 46 22.75 -9.50 23.51
CA VAL A 46 22.12 -8.92 22.30
C VAL A 46 22.88 -7.69 21.78
N SER A 47 24.16 -7.53 22.15
CA SER A 47 24.99 -6.38 21.76
C SER A 47 25.53 -6.41 20.31
N SER A 48 24.95 -7.22 19.41
CA SER A 48 25.31 -7.26 17.98
C SER A 48 24.28 -6.68 17.01
N LEU A 49 23.20 -6.06 17.50
CA LEU A 49 22.15 -5.48 16.63
C LEU A 49 22.27 -3.97 16.37
N PHE A 50 23.34 -3.32 16.83
CA PHE A 50 23.60 -1.90 16.54
C PHE A 50 24.92 -1.73 15.79
N VAL A 51 24.86 -1.76 14.45
CA VAL A 51 25.92 -1.23 13.59
C VAL A 51 25.54 0.19 13.21
N ARG A 52 26.34 1.16 13.66
CA ARG A 52 26.30 2.56 13.22
C ARG A 52 26.84 2.64 11.78
N PRO A 53 26.16 3.30 10.83
CA PRO A 53 26.70 3.47 9.49
C PRO A 53 27.51 4.76 9.46
N ASP A 54 28.83 4.66 9.61
CA ASP A 54 29.80 5.68 9.16
C ASP A 54 31.22 5.09 9.24
N GLN A 55 31.67 4.44 8.16
CA GLN A 55 33.05 4.49 7.68
C GLN A 55 33.22 3.70 6.37
N GLU A 56 33.54 4.43 5.30
CA GLU A 56 34.09 3.88 4.07
C GLU A 56 35.44 3.20 4.33
N SER A 57 35.65 2.00 3.78
CA SER A 57 36.96 1.62 3.22
C SER A 57 36.83 0.46 2.22
N SER A 58 36.96 0.80 0.94
CA SER A 58 37.78 0.14 -0.09
C SER A 58 38.04 -1.38 -0.01
N LEU A 59 37.50 -2.14 -0.98
CA LEU A 59 38.24 -2.84 -2.06
C LEU A 59 37.42 -3.97 -2.75
N ARG A 60 37.18 -3.75 -4.05
CA ARG A 60 37.26 -4.68 -5.21
C ARG A 60 36.24 -5.81 -5.48
N ASN A 61 35.60 -5.60 -6.64
CA ASN A 61 35.43 -6.47 -7.82
C ASN A 61 34.47 -7.67 -7.81
N GLY A 62 33.38 -7.51 -8.59
CA GLY A 62 32.57 -8.60 -9.13
C GLY A 62 31.43 -8.09 -10.02
N SER A 63 31.68 -8.10 -11.34
CA SER A 63 30.76 -8.06 -12.49
C SER A 63 29.33 -7.50 -12.32
N ALA A 64 29.12 -6.32 -12.90
CA ALA A 64 27.84 -5.63 -13.01
C ALA A 64 26.82 -6.41 -13.87
N SER A 65 25.84 -7.04 -13.21
CA SER A 65 24.48 -7.12 -13.74
C SER A 65 23.65 -6.08 -13.02
N HIS A 66 23.57 -4.89 -13.62
CA HIS A 66 22.73 -3.79 -13.14
C HIS A 66 21.27 -4.14 -13.40
N ARG A 67 20.68 -5.01 -12.57
CA ARG A 67 19.23 -5.13 -12.45
C ARG A 67 18.76 -3.86 -11.76
N MET A 68 18.41 -2.85 -12.56
CA MET A 68 17.72 -1.66 -12.11
C MET A 68 16.52 -2.09 -11.27
N ARG A 69 16.60 -1.79 -9.97
CA ARG A 69 15.47 -1.81 -9.04
C ARG A 69 14.37 -0.97 -9.67
N SER A 70 13.27 -1.62 -10.06
CA SER A 70 12.02 -0.94 -10.39
C SER A 70 11.49 -0.28 -9.12
N GLN A 71 12.00 0.92 -8.82
CA GLN A 71 11.34 1.86 -7.91
C GLN A 71 9.97 2.17 -8.51
N GLY A 72 8.93 2.01 -7.68
CA GLY A 72 7.51 2.20 -8.00
C GLY A 72 7.12 3.64 -8.35
N TYR A 73 7.79 4.23 -9.33
CA TYR A 73 7.31 5.45 -9.98
C TYR A 73 6.12 5.09 -10.87
N SER A 74 4.96 5.69 -10.58
CA SER A 74 3.84 5.80 -11.52
C SER A 74 4.37 6.19 -12.90
N MET A 75 4.24 5.30 -13.88
CA MET A 75 4.59 5.57 -15.28
C MET A 75 3.43 6.23 -16.03
N ASN A 76 2.46 6.78 -15.29
CA ASN A 76 1.14 7.06 -15.82
C ASN A 76 1.02 8.55 -16.20
N THR A 77 1.94 9.39 -15.73
CA THR A 77 1.87 10.86 -15.87
C THR A 77 3.25 11.51 -16.10
N GLY A 78 3.26 12.70 -16.68
CA GLY A 78 4.49 13.48 -16.92
C GLY A 78 5.39 12.90 -18.03
N PRO A 79 6.67 13.33 -18.11
CA PRO A 79 7.59 12.91 -19.18
C PRO A 79 7.74 11.39 -19.31
N LYS A 80 7.65 10.66 -18.20
CA LYS A 80 7.71 9.19 -18.18
C LYS A 80 6.49 8.52 -18.81
N GLY A 81 5.29 9.08 -18.60
CA GLY A 81 4.07 8.58 -19.23
C GLY A 81 4.04 8.81 -20.74
N VAL A 82 4.52 9.99 -21.18
CA VAL A 82 4.65 10.31 -22.61
C VAL A 82 5.60 9.32 -23.30
N ILE A 83 6.76 9.03 -22.70
CA ILE A 83 7.74 8.07 -23.24
C ILE A 83 7.18 6.64 -23.28
N ALA A 84 6.44 6.22 -22.25
CA ALA A 84 5.83 4.90 -22.19
C ALA A 84 4.75 4.70 -23.28
N ASP A 85 3.93 5.73 -23.54
CA ASP A 85 2.90 5.72 -24.57
C ASP A 85 3.52 5.67 -25.97
N HIS A 86 4.58 6.45 -26.20
CA HIS A 86 5.34 6.43 -27.45
C HIS A 86 5.90 5.03 -27.74
N ARG A 87 6.52 4.38 -26.74
CA ARG A 87 7.08 3.03 -26.91
C ARG A 87 6.01 2.00 -27.29
N LYS A 88 4.82 2.05 -26.68
CA LYS A 88 3.70 1.16 -27.04
C LYS A 88 3.24 1.36 -28.48
N HIS A 89 3.19 2.62 -28.95
CA HIS A 89 2.76 2.93 -30.31
C HIS A 89 3.82 2.56 -31.37
N SER A 90 5.10 2.83 -31.08
CA SER A 90 6.22 2.45 -31.96
C SER A 90 6.33 0.92 -32.13
N LEU A 91 6.17 0.15 -31.06
CA LEU A 91 6.14 -1.33 -31.11
C LEU A 91 4.98 -1.88 -31.95
N SER A 92 3.87 -1.13 -32.06
CA SER A 92 2.75 -1.51 -32.93
C SER A 92 2.98 -1.17 -34.41
N LYS A 93 4.01 -0.38 -34.74
CA LYS A 93 4.23 0.15 -36.10
C LYS A 93 5.48 -0.33 -36.85
N SER A 94 6.53 -0.91 -36.25
CA SER A 94 7.70 -1.28 -37.07
C SER A 94 8.52 -2.49 -36.63
N SER A 95 8.70 -3.41 -37.59
CA SER A 95 9.72 -4.46 -37.68
C SER A 95 10.87 -4.03 -38.61
N SER A 96 11.18 -2.73 -38.71
CA SER A 96 12.21 -2.21 -39.60
C SER A 96 13.14 -1.26 -38.84
N LYS A 97 14.45 -1.50 -38.97
CA LYS A 97 15.51 -0.64 -38.43
C LYS A 97 15.46 0.70 -39.19
N VAL A 98 15.36 1.82 -38.48
CA VAL A 98 15.30 3.18 -39.04
C VAL A 98 16.49 4.00 -38.50
N ASP A 99 17.16 4.75 -39.37
CA ASP A 99 18.28 5.64 -39.07
C ASP A 99 17.80 6.90 -38.32
N ASP A 100 18.60 7.39 -37.36
CA ASP A 100 18.24 8.47 -36.42
C ASP A 100 17.79 9.78 -37.08
N SER A 101 18.20 10.08 -38.31
CA SER A 101 17.82 11.31 -39.03
C SER A 101 16.41 11.26 -39.65
N ASP A 102 15.92 10.06 -39.99
CA ASP A 102 14.58 9.88 -40.58
C ASP A 102 13.48 9.84 -39.49
N LEU A 103 13.88 9.58 -38.23
CA LEU A 103 12.98 9.59 -37.08
C LEU A 103 12.36 10.98 -36.85
N ASP A 104 13.11 12.05 -37.07
CA ASP A 104 12.64 13.43 -36.79
C ASP A 104 11.57 13.91 -37.78
N GLU A 105 11.63 13.44 -39.03
CA GLU A 105 10.69 13.81 -40.09
C GLU A 105 9.41 12.96 -40.01
N GLU A 106 9.54 11.66 -39.75
CA GLU A 106 8.40 10.77 -39.45
C GLU A 106 7.67 11.18 -38.16
N PHE A 107 8.42 11.63 -37.13
CA PHE A 107 7.84 12.13 -35.88
C PHE A 107 7.08 13.46 -36.07
N LYS A 108 7.55 14.33 -36.96
CA LYS A 108 6.83 15.56 -37.36
C LYS A 108 5.55 15.27 -38.13
N GLU A 109 5.57 14.31 -39.05
CA GLU A 109 4.34 13.88 -39.74
C GLU A 109 3.32 13.28 -38.78
N LEU A 110 3.77 12.48 -37.80
CA LEU A 110 2.90 11.89 -36.77
C LEU A 110 2.31 12.94 -35.82
N LEU A 111 3.05 14.01 -35.51
CA LEU A 111 2.57 15.15 -34.72
C LEU A 111 1.57 16.02 -35.48
N ASN A 112 1.63 16.03 -36.81
CA ASN A 112 0.71 16.76 -37.67
C ASN A 112 -0.56 15.96 -38.01
N ASP A 113 -0.58 14.66 -37.73
CA ASP A 113 -1.75 13.81 -37.92
C ASP A 113 -2.67 13.86 -36.67
N ASP A 114 -3.52 14.89 -36.64
CA ASP A 114 -4.54 15.09 -35.61
C ASP A 114 -5.40 13.84 -35.34
N SER A 115 -5.56 12.96 -36.34
CA SER A 115 -6.35 11.73 -36.18
C SER A 115 -5.68 10.73 -35.23
N ILE A 116 -4.34 10.64 -35.25
CA ILE A 116 -3.57 9.73 -34.41
C ILE A 116 -3.54 10.26 -32.98
N ILE A 117 -3.22 11.55 -32.80
CA ILE A 117 -3.19 12.20 -31.49
C ILE A 117 -4.56 12.07 -30.81
N LYS A 118 -5.64 12.36 -31.55
CA LYS A 118 -7.01 12.21 -31.06
C LYS A 118 -7.32 10.77 -30.68
N SER A 119 -6.95 9.78 -31.51
CA SER A 119 -7.19 8.37 -31.20
C SER A 119 -6.43 7.88 -29.95
N MET A 120 -5.21 8.37 -29.71
CA MET A 120 -4.43 8.01 -28.51
C MET A 120 -5.02 8.63 -27.25
N ALA A 121 -5.42 9.91 -27.33
CA ALA A 121 -6.11 10.61 -26.25
C ALA A 121 -7.44 9.92 -25.92
N GLU A 122 -8.26 9.62 -26.93
CA GLU A 122 -9.53 8.91 -26.79
C GLU A 122 -9.34 7.53 -26.16
N ARG A 123 -8.32 6.76 -26.56
CA ARG A 123 -8.02 5.45 -25.92
C ARG A 123 -7.64 5.60 -24.45
N ARG A 124 -6.85 6.61 -24.09
CA ARG A 124 -6.44 6.84 -22.70
C ARG A 124 -7.60 7.31 -21.84
N ILE A 125 -8.45 8.18 -22.38
CA ILE A 125 -9.69 8.64 -21.76
C ILE A 125 -10.67 7.46 -21.59
N ALA A 126 -10.86 6.63 -22.62
CA ALA A 126 -11.76 5.47 -22.57
C ALA A 126 -11.32 4.43 -21.52
N GLN A 127 -10.01 4.24 -21.33
CA GLN A 127 -9.47 3.38 -20.27
C GLN A 127 -9.75 3.90 -18.84
N LEU A 128 -9.98 5.21 -18.69
CA LEU A 128 -10.37 5.84 -17.43
C LEU A 128 -11.89 5.91 -17.24
N ILE A 129 -12.67 5.97 -18.33
CA ILE A 129 -14.13 6.09 -18.29
C ILE A 129 -14.81 4.72 -18.11
N ASN A 130 -14.22 3.62 -18.57
CA ASN A 130 -14.83 2.27 -18.49
C ASN A 130 -14.37 1.46 -17.27
N LEU A 131 -14.24 2.08 -16.09
CA LEU A 131 -14.02 1.30 -14.88
C LEU A 131 -15.32 0.54 -14.51
N PRO A 132 -15.20 -0.71 -14.03
CA PRO A 132 -16.35 -1.46 -13.55
C PRO A 132 -17.00 -0.75 -12.35
N SER A 133 -18.32 -0.86 -12.27
CA SER A 133 -19.13 -0.36 -11.15
C SER A 133 -19.66 -1.56 -10.34
N PHE A 134 -19.43 -1.57 -9.04
CA PHE A 134 -19.76 -2.66 -8.13
C PHE A 134 -21.04 -2.39 -7.34
N GLY A 135 -21.07 -1.33 -6.53
CA GLY A 135 -22.26 -0.89 -5.80
C GLY A 135 -22.66 -1.76 -4.59
N SER A 136 -21.92 -2.84 -4.29
CA SER A 136 -22.22 -3.77 -3.20
C SER A 136 -20.96 -4.41 -2.64
N VAL A 137 -21.06 -4.95 -1.42
CA VAL A 137 -19.98 -5.71 -0.77
C VAL A 137 -20.04 -7.18 -1.18
N PHE A 138 -18.93 -7.74 -1.65
CA PHE A 138 -18.84 -9.16 -2.04
C PHE A 138 -18.22 -10.01 -0.92
N ARG A 139 -18.93 -11.06 -0.52
CA ARG A 139 -18.43 -11.99 0.49
C ARG A 139 -17.63 -13.10 -0.15
N LEU A 140 -16.39 -13.26 0.28
CA LEU A 140 -15.47 -14.30 -0.18
C LEU A 140 -15.45 -15.45 0.83
N ALA A 141 -15.43 -16.69 0.32
CA ALA A 141 -15.42 -17.89 1.16
C ALA A 141 -14.00 -18.35 1.50
N THR A 142 -13.02 -18.08 0.64
CA THR A 142 -11.65 -18.60 0.77
C THR A 142 -10.58 -17.56 0.44
N GLY A 143 -9.37 -17.75 0.97
CA GLY A 143 -8.21 -16.92 0.60
C GLY A 143 -7.85 -17.00 -0.89
N SER A 144 -8.16 -18.10 -1.58
CA SER A 144 -7.95 -18.19 -3.04
C SER A 144 -8.87 -17.25 -3.82
N GLU A 145 -10.12 -17.10 -3.39
CA GLU A 145 -11.05 -16.13 -4.00
C GLU A 145 -10.59 -14.69 -3.76
N LEU A 146 -9.94 -14.42 -2.63
CA LEU A 146 -9.34 -13.12 -2.36
C LEU A 146 -8.17 -12.82 -3.31
N LEU A 147 -7.27 -13.77 -3.52
CA LEU A 147 -6.17 -13.62 -4.48
C LEU A 147 -6.70 -13.37 -5.88
N ASP A 148 -7.71 -14.14 -6.30
CA ASP A 148 -8.37 -13.94 -7.59
C ASP A 148 -9.04 -12.56 -7.68
N ALA A 149 -9.69 -12.11 -6.61
CA ALA A 149 -10.33 -10.79 -6.57
C ALA A 149 -9.31 -9.65 -6.67
N ILE A 150 -8.06 -9.85 -6.24
CA ILE A 150 -6.97 -8.88 -6.26
C ILE A 150 -6.20 -8.91 -7.60
N ASP A 151 -5.82 -10.10 -8.07
CA ASP A 151 -4.90 -10.27 -9.21
C ASP A 151 -5.61 -10.19 -10.56
N LYS A 152 -6.87 -10.61 -10.65
CA LYS A 152 -7.64 -10.64 -11.92
C LYS A 152 -8.45 -9.37 -12.17
N GLU A 153 -8.49 -8.45 -11.21
CA GLU A 153 -9.25 -7.21 -11.32
C GLU A 153 -8.50 -6.16 -12.14
N ASN A 154 -9.23 -5.17 -12.66
CA ASN A 154 -8.60 -4.06 -13.36
C ASN A 154 -7.59 -3.33 -12.46
N PRO A 155 -6.33 -3.09 -12.90
CA PRO A 155 -5.30 -2.51 -12.05
C PRO A 155 -5.59 -1.08 -11.57
N ASN A 156 -6.54 -0.38 -12.20
CA ASN A 156 -6.98 0.95 -11.78
C ASN A 156 -8.08 0.92 -10.71
N VAL A 157 -8.73 -0.24 -10.49
CA VAL A 157 -9.77 -0.42 -9.46
C VAL A 157 -9.11 -0.55 -8.10
N LEU A 158 -9.67 0.16 -7.13
CA LEU A 158 -9.33 0.00 -5.72
C LEU A 158 -10.17 -1.14 -5.14
N ILE A 159 -9.53 -2.04 -4.42
CA ILE A 159 -10.19 -3.14 -3.73
C ILE A 159 -10.00 -2.93 -2.23
N VAL A 160 -11.08 -2.85 -1.49
CA VAL A 160 -11.06 -2.72 -0.03
C VAL A 160 -11.55 -4.04 0.56
N VAL A 161 -10.67 -4.71 1.29
CA VAL A 161 -10.86 -6.02 1.89
C VAL A 161 -11.12 -5.84 3.38
N HIS A 162 -12.30 -6.22 3.84
CA HIS A 162 -12.61 -6.32 5.26
C HIS A 162 -12.34 -7.73 5.76
N ILE A 163 -11.33 -7.87 6.62
CA ILE A 163 -11.04 -9.11 7.31
C ILE A 163 -11.74 -9.06 8.66
N TYR A 164 -12.62 -10.04 8.90
CA TYR A 164 -13.50 -10.03 10.06
C TYR A 164 -13.48 -11.36 10.83
N ALA A 165 -13.83 -11.30 12.11
CA ALA A 165 -14.15 -12.48 12.92
C ALA A 165 -15.66 -12.64 13.09
N ARG A 166 -16.14 -13.88 13.04
CA ARG A 166 -17.55 -14.20 13.33
C ARG A 166 -17.90 -13.82 14.75
N PHE A 167 -19.16 -13.43 14.95
CA PHE A 167 -19.72 -13.07 16.27
C PHE A 167 -19.07 -11.84 16.93
N SER A 168 -18.21 -11.10 16.23
CA SER A 168 -17.66 -9.82 16.71
C SER A 168 -18.61 -8.66 16.39
N ARG A 169 -19.03 -7.92 17.43
CA ARG A 169 -19.90 -6.73 17.28
C ARG A 169 -19.21 -5.60 16.49
N PRO A 170 -17.92 -5.26 16.72
CA PRO A 170 -17.19 -4.31 15.89
C PRO A 170 -17.18 -4.69 14.40
N CYS A 171 -16.90 -5.96 14.09
CA CYS A 171 -16.88 -6.48 12.71
C CYS A 171 -18.25 -6.31 12.02
N ALA A 172 -19.33 -6.73 12.69
CA ALA A 172 -20.69 -6.60 12.16
C ALA A 172 -21.10 -5.15 11.91
N LYS A 173 -20.48 -4.20 12.62
CA LYS A 173 -20.71 -2.77 12.45
C LYS A 173 -19.96 -2.22 11.23
N VAL A 174 -18.69 -2.61 11.07
CA VAL A 174 -17.91 -2.29 9.86
C VAL A 174 -18.63 -2.81 8.62
N ASP A 175 -19.13 -4.05 8.63
CA ASP A 175 -19.89 -4.63 7.51
C ASP A 175 -21.08 -3.74 7.08
N LYS A 176 -21.90 -3.28 8.04
CA LYS A 176 -23.04 -2.40 7.75
C LYS A 176 -22.61 -1.05 7.17
N CYS A 177 -21.50 -0.51 7.67
CA CYS A 177 -20.96 0.75 7.15
C CYS A 177 -20.44 0.57 5.73
N LEU A 178 -19.77 -0.55 5.43
CA LEU A 178 -19.29 -0.87 4.09
C LEU A 178 -20.43 -1.08 3.09
N ASP A 179 -21.58 -1.63 3.51
CA ASP A 179 -22.77 -1.73 2.63
C ASP A 179 -23.26 -0.35 2.17
N ILE A 180 -23.20 0.66 3.04
CA ILE A 180 -23.53 2.05 2.70
C ILE A 180 -22.45 2.63 1.77
N LEU A 181 -21.18 2.49 2.14
CA LEU A 181 -20.06 3.03 1.37
C LEU A 181 -19.92 2.38 -0.01
N ALA A 182 -20.26 1.10 -0.17
CA ALA A 182 -20.24 0.43 -1.47
C ALA A 182 -21.26 1.04 -2.44
N ASN A 183 -22.40 1.50 -1.94
CA ASN A 183 -23.41 2.20 -2.74
C ASN A 183 -22.97 3.62 -3.12
N GLU A 184 -22.25 4.32 -2.24
CA GLU A 184 -21.70 5.65 -2.49
C GLU A 184 -20.52 5.60 -3.48
N PHE A 185 -19.57 4.69 -3.26
CA PHE A 185 -18.32 4.58 -4.02
C PHE A 185 -18.33 3.38 -4.95
N LYS A 186 -19.20 3.42 -5.96
CA LYS A 186 -19.40 2.29 -6.89
C LYS A 186 -18.15 1.87 -7.68
N GLN A 187 -17.15 2.74 -7.77
CA GLN A 187 -15.89 2.52 -8.49
C GLN A 187 -14.90 1.64 -7.70
N ILE A 188 -15.18 1.43 -6.40
CA ILE A 188 -14.38 0.65 -5.47
C ILE A 188 -15.03 -0.71 -5.30
N LYS A 189 -14.22 -1.77 -5.32
CA LYS A 189 -14.67 -3.12 -5.04
C LYS A 189 -14.50 -3.41 -3.54
N PHE A 190 -15.61 -3.45 -2.81
CA PHE A 190 -15.61 -3.85 -1.42
C PHE A 190 -15.78 -5.37 -1.32
N VAL A 191 -14.89 -6.02 -0.58
CA VAL A 191 -14.95 -7.46 -0.34
C VAL A 191 -14.77 -7.77 1.13
N THR A 192 -15.34 -8.87 1.62
CA THR A 192 -15.18 -9.33 3.00
C THR A 192 -14.64 -10.75 3.02
N LEU A 193 -13.73 -11.05 3.94
CA LEU A 193 -13.20 -12.40 4.15
C LEU A 193 -13.13 -12.72 5.64
N ASP A 194 -13.56 -13.92 6.00
CA ASP A 194 -13.43 -14.43 7.36
C ASP A 194 -11.95 -14.66 7.70
N ALA A 195 -11.49 -14.16 8.85
CA ALA A 195 -10.11 -14.30 9.31
C ALA A 195 -9.65 -15.76 9.40
N SER A 196 -10.57 -16.70 9.65
CA SER A 196 -10.28 -18.13 9.64
C SER A 196 -9.98 -18.68 8.24
N ALA A 197 -10.56 -18.09 7.19
CA ALA A 197 -10.39 -18.48 5.79
C ALA A 197 -9.21 -17.76 5.10
N ALA A 198 -8.67 -16.72 5.73
CA ALA A 198 -7.56 -15.92 5.22
C ALA A 198 -6.18 -16.54 5.47
N GLY A 199 -6.08 -17.63 6.26
CA GLY A 199 -4.80 -18.26 6.57
C GLY A 199 -3.90 -17.43 7.50
N LEU A 200 -4.50 -16.56 8.31
CA LEU A 200 -3.79 -15.66 9.23
C LEU A 200 -3.39 -16.37 10.53
N SER A 201 -2.45 -15.76 11.26
CA SER A 201 -2.05 -16.24 12.60
C SER A 201 -3.20 -16.13 13.59
N ASP A 202 -3.21 -16.99 14.61
CA ASP A 202 -4.27 -16.97 15.62
C ASP A 202 -4.31 -15.66 16.40
N ASN A 203 -3.12 -15.07 16.67
CA ASN A 203 -3.02 -13.74 17.27
C ASN A 203 -3.71 -12.66 16.43
N PHE A 204 -3.60 -12.72 15.09
CA PHE A 204 -4.30 -11.75 14.23
C PHE A 204 -5.81 -11.98 14.22
N LYS A 205 -6.28 -13.23 14.29
CA LYS A 205 -7.71 -13.54 14.34
C LYS A 205 -8.39 -13.02 15.60
N GLU A 206 -7.67 -13.03 16.72
CA GLU A 206 -8.19 -12.59 18.02
C GLU A 206 -8.03 -11.07 18.21
N ASN A 207 -6.85 -10.54 17.91
CA ASN A 207 -6.50 -9.17 18.25
C ASN A 207 -6.42 -8.24 17.03
N GLY A 208 -6.29 -8.74 15.81
CA GLY A 208 -6.07 -7.90 14.62
C GLY A 208 -7.34 -7.40 13.93
N VAL A 209 -8.49 -8.02 14.21
CA VAL A 209 -9.76 -7.73 13.52
C VAL A 209 -10.67 -6.82 14.36
N PRO A 210 -11.53 -5.99 13.75
CA PRO A 210 -11.72 -5.80 12.30
C PRO A 210 -10.53 -5.10 11.64
N ALA A 211 -10.17 -5.54 10.43
CA ALA A 211 -9.11 -4.95 9.64
C ALA A 211 -9.59 -4.60 8.23
N LEU A 212 -9.13 -3.46 7.69
CA LEU A 212 -9.33 -3.03 6.32
C LEU A 212 -8.00 -2.98 5.58
N LEU A 213 -7.93 -3.72 4.47
CA LEU A 213 -6.78 -3.71 3.58
C LEU A 213 -7.19 -3.10 2.24
N ALA A 214 -6.41 -2.15 1.74
CA ALA A 214 -6.64 -1.51 0.45
C ALA A 214 -5.62 -1.99 -0.56
N TYR A 215 -6.08 -2.53 -1.69
CA TYR A 215 -5.26 -3.03 -2.79
C TYR A 215 -5.54 -2.27 -4.09
N ARG A 216 -4.49 -2.11 -4.91
CA ARG A 216 -4.60 -1.57 -6.26
C ARG A 216 -3.54 -2.21 -7.17
N GLY A 217 -3.98 -2.80 -8.28
CA GLY A 217 -3.10 -3.47 -9.24
C GLY A 217 -2.21 -4.55 -8.61
N GLY A 218 -2.78 -5.39 -7.74
CA GLY A 218 -2.06 -6.45 -7.02
C GLY A 218 -1.24 -6.01 -5.82
N ASN A 219 -1.05 -4.70 -5.60
CA ASN A 219 -0.22 -4.19 -4.52
C ASN A 219 -1.06 -3.72 -3.33
N LEU A 220 -0.58 -4.00 -2.12
CA LEU A 220 -1.15 -3.45 -0.89
C LEU A 220 -0.79 -1.95 -0.81
N VAL A 221 -1.81 -1.11 -0.80
CA VAL A 221 -1.71 0.36 -0.69
C VAL A 221 -1.71 0.78 0.78
N LYS A 222 -2.62 0.21 1.58
CA LYS A 222 -2.82 0.58 2.98
C LYS A 222 -3.34 -0.61 3.78
N SER A 223 -2.97 -0.66 5.06
CA SER A 223 -3.44 -1.66 6.01
C SER A 223 -3.87 -0.95 7.29
N LEU A 224 -5.15 -1.06 7.63
CA LEU A 224 -5.72 -0.58 8.88
C LEU A 224 -6.13 -1.80 9.69
N VAL A 225 -5.45 -2.05 10.80
CA VAL A 225 -5.66 -3.18 11.70
C VAL A 225 -6.25 -2.63 12.99
N GLN A 226 -7.05 -3.42 13.71
CA GLN A 226 -7.71 -2.97 14.96
C GLN A 226 -8.50 -1.67 14.76
N LEU A 227 -9.48 -1.69 13.85
CA LEU A 227 -10.30 -0.51 13.57
C LEU A 227 -11.02 0.05 14.81
N GLU A 228 -11.17 -0.75 15.87
CA GLU A 228 -11.74 -0.33 17.15
C GLU A 228 -10.88 0.67 17.93
N ASP A 229 -9.57 0.72 17.69
CA ASP A 229 -8.67 1.71 18.30
C ASP A 229 -8.68 3.05 17.54
N LEU A 230 -9.16 3.04 16.30
CA LEU A 230 -9.19 4.19 15.39
C LEU A 230 -10.56 4.86 15.34
N LEU A 231 -11.60 4.21 15.85
CA LEU A 231 -12.99 4.64 15.74
C LEU A 231 -13.68 4.59 17.10
N ASP A 232 -14.61 5.51 17.32
CA ASP A 232 -15.44 5.49 18.53
C ASP A 232 -16.29 4.21 18.61
N LYS A 233 -16.61 3.75 19.83
CA LYS A 233 -17.48 2.55 20.01
C LYS A 233 -18.79 2.63 19.23
N ASP A 234 -19.36 3.83 19.15
CA ASP A 234 -20.61 4.11 18.45
C ASP A 234 -20.43 4.77 17.07
N PHE A 235 -19.27 4.54 16.40
CA PHE A 235 -19.01 5.07 15.06
C PHE A 235 -20.06 4.76 13.98
N GLU A 236 -20.29 5.69 13.05
CA GLU A 236 -21.18 5.51 11.89
C GLU A 236 -20.41 5.47 10.56
N ALA A 237 -21.12 5.22 9.46
CA ALA A 237 -20.54 5.18 8.12
C ALA A 237 -19.80 6.47 7.74
N ALA A 238 -20.25 7.63 8.25
CA ALA A 238 -19.58 8.91 8.05
C ALA A 238 -18.16 8.94 8.64
N GLN A 239 -17.98 8.39 9.84
CA GLN A 239 -16.66 8.34 10.50
C GLN A 239 -15.76 7.29 9.85
N LEU A 240 -16.32 6.14 9.43
CA LEU A 240 -15.54 5.17 8.66
C LEU A 240 -15.09 5.76 7.32
N ARG A 241 -15.95 6.56 6.66
CA ARG A 241 -15.61 7.29 5.43
C ARG A 241 -14.48 8.28 5.66
N GLU A 242 -14.57 9.09 6.71
CA GLU A 242 -13.55 10.06 7.08
C GLU A 242 -12.21 9.37 7.34
N LEU A 243 -12.20 8.27 8.11
CA LEU A 243 -11.01 7.45 8.31
C LEU A 243 -10.38 6.97 6.99
N LEU A 244 -11.19 6.53 6.03
CA LEU A 244 -10.71 6.11 4.71
C LEU A 244 -10.17 7.28 3.87
N ILE A 245 -10.71 8.48 4.02
CA ILE A 245 -10.25 9.70 3.34
C ILE A 245 -8.92 10.17 3.95
N ASP A 246 -8.85 10.26 5.28
CA ASP A 246 -7.65 10.69 6.03
C ASP A 246 -6.45 9.78 5.75
N ASN A 247 -6.73 8.50 5.49
CA ASN A 247 -5.73 7.51 5.13
C ASN A 247 -5.43 7.42 3.63
N GLU A 248 -6.00 8.33 2.82
CA GLU A 248 -5.86 8.41 1.35
C GLU A 248 -6.27 7.13 0.62
N ILE A 249 -7.16 6.32 1.22
CA ILE A 249 -7.69 5.11 0.59
C ILE A 249 -8.74 5.50 -0.45
N ILE A 250 -9.66 6.39 -0.07
CA ILE A 250 -10.71 6.92 -0.94
C ILE A 250 -10.53 8.43 -1.15
N ARG A 251 -11.09 8.96 -2.24
CA ARG A 251 -11.03 10.38 -2.62
C ARG A 251 -12.41 10.91 -2.91
#